data_AF-A0A855K7V7-F1
#
_entry.id   AF-A0A855K7V7-F1
#
_cell.length_a   1.000
_cell.length_b   1.000
_cell.length_c   1.000
_cell.angle_alpha   90.00
_cell.angle_beta   90.00
_cell.angle_gamma   90.00
#
_symmetry.space_group_name_H-M   'P 1'
#
loop_
_entity.id
_entity.type
_entity.pdbx_description
1 polymer ?
#
loop_
_entity_poly.entity_id
_entity_poly.type
_entity_poly.pdbx_seq_one_letter_code
_entity_poly.pdbx_strand_id
1 'polypeptide(L)' 'MHLKDLKNKKPAELVAMAEELGIESASTLRKQDLMFAILKVQAEEGEQIMGLGTIEVL' A
#
# COMPACT_ATOMS: atom_id res chain seq x y z
N MET A 1 3.49 -9.32 2.11
CA MET A 1 3.70 -8.02 2.80
C MET A 1 2.80 -7.76 4.03
N HIS A 2 3.27 -7.01 5.04
CA HIS A 2 2.46 -6.55 6.20
C HIS A 2 1.99 -5.09 6.04
N LEU A 3 0.68 -4.83 6.21
CA LEU A 3 0.08 -3.50 6.08
C LEU A 3 0.72 -2.44 7.00
N LYS A 4 1.18 -2.88 8.18
CA LYS A 4 1.82 -2.01 9.18
C LYS A 4 3.13 -1.41 8.65
N ASP A 5 3.86 -2.17 7.83
CA ASP A 5 5.16 -1.76 7.31
C ASP A 5 4.99 -0.64 6.27
N LEU A 6 3.98 -0.75 5.39
CA LEU A 6 3.61 0.33 4.47
C LEU A 6 3.15 1.59 5.21
N LYS A 7 2.40 1.45 6.31
CA LYS A 7 1.96 2.59 7.13
C LYS A 7 3.13 3.38 7.72
N ASN A 8 4.20 2.69 8.12
CA ASN A 8 5.39 3.29 8.72
C ASN A 8 6.32 3.97 7.70
N LYS A 9 6.19 3.66 6.40
CA LYS A 9 6.98 4.32 5.35
C LYS A 9 6.60 5.79 5.18
N LYS A 10 7.60 6.58 4.78
CA LYS A 10 7.39 7.99 4.43
C LYS A 10 6.61 8.07 3.11
N PRO A 11 5.81 9.14 2.90
CA PRO A 11 5.07 9.32 1.65
C PRO A 11 5.96 9.24 0.39
N ALA A 12 7.16 9.82 0.43
CA ALA A 12 8.10 9.76 -0.70
C ALA A 12 8.55 8.33 -1.05
N GLU A 13 8.74 7.47 -0.03
CA GLU A 13 9.11 6.06 -0.25
C GLU A 13 7.95 5.26 -0.83
N LEU A 14 6.71 5.60 -0.45
CA LEU A 14 5.52 4.98 -1.01
C LEU A 14 5.30 5.40 -2.47
N VAL A 15 5.57 6.66 -2.81
CA VAL A 15 5.51 7.14 -4.20
C VAL A 15 6.54 6.41 -5.06
N ALA A 16 7.80 6.35 -4.61
CA ALA A 16 8.85 5.61 -5.34
C ALA A 16 8.49 4.13 -5.54
N MET A 17 8.01 3.46 -4.49
CA MET A 17 7.56 2.07 -4.57
C MET A 17 6.38 1.89 -5.52
N ALA A 18 5.44 2.84 -5.54
CA ALA A 18 4.30 2.79 -6.44
C ALA A 18 4.72 2.99 -7.90
N GLU A 19 5.66 3.91 -8.17
CA GLU A 19 6.24 4.11 -9.49
C GLU A 19 7.00 2.87 -10.00
N GLU A 20 7.77 2.21 -9.13
CA GLU A 20 8.46 0.95 -9.44
C GLU A 20 7.49 -0.19 -9.80
N LEU A 21 6.33 -0.22 -9.16
CA LEU A 21 5.25 -1.17 -9.41
C LEU A 21 4.36 -0.78 -10.61
N GLY A 22 4.69 0.31 -11.32
CA GLY A 22 3.95 0.76 -12.50
C GLY A 22 2.63 1.47 -12.21
N ILE A 23 2.43 1.97 -10.99
CA ILE A 23 1.21 2.72 -10.62
C ILE A 23 1.32 4.14 -11.18
N GLU A 24 0.49 4.45 -12.18
CA GLU A 24 0.43 5.76 -12.79
C GLU A 24 -0.08 6.83 -11.82
N SER A 25 0.42 8.07 -11.97
CA SER A 25 0.02 9.22 -11.16
C SER A 25 0.19 9.04 -9.64
N ALA A 26 1.10 8.16 -9.21
CA ALA A 26 1.41 7.89 -7.80
C ALA A 26 1.62 9.16 -6.95
N SER A 27 2.28 10.19 -7.50
CA SER A 27 2.53 11.47 -6.83
C SER A 27 1.29 12.31 -6.52
N THR A 28 0.17 12.04 -7.19
CA THR A 28 -1.11 12.76 -7.00
C THR A 28 -2.06 12.06 -6.02
N LEU A 29 -1.78 10.79 -5.70
CA LEU A 29 -2.59 9.96 -4.83
C LEU A 29 -2.37 10.31 -3.36
N ARG A 30 -3.42 10.18 -2.54
CA ARG A 30 -3.25 10.30 -1.09
C ARG A 30 -2.48 9.08 -0.57
N LYS A 31 -1.82 9.23 0.58
CA LYS A 31 -1.04 8.15 1.21
C LYS A 31 -1.85 6.84 1.35
N GLN A 32 -3.13 6.92 1.69
CA GLN A 32 -3.99 5.74 1.81
C GLN A 32 -4.23 5.04 0.47
N ASP A 33 -4.51 5.83 -0.57
CA ASP A 33 -4.75 5.31 -1.93
C ASP A 33 -3.48 4.69 -2.50
N LEU A 34 -2.31 5.31 -2.28
CA LEU A 34 -0.99 4.75 -2.61
C LEU A 34 -0.77 3.38 -1.96
N MET A 35 -0.97 3.29 -0.64
CA MET A 35 -0.81 2.01 0.06
C MET A 35 -1.76 0.95 -0.49
N PHE A 36 -3.00 1.31 -0.79
CA PHE A 36 -3.97 0.36 -1.32
C PHE A 36 -3.61 -0.11 -2.73
N ALA A 37 -3.15 0.80 -3.59
CA ALA A 37 -2.68 0.47 -4.93
C ALA A 37 -1.47 -0.47 -4.90
N ILE A 38 -0.47 -0.19 -4.05
CA ILE A 38 0.72 -1.05 -3.87
C ILE A 38 0.30 -2.45 -3.40
N LEU A 39 -0.58 -2.53 -2.39
CA LEU A 39 -1.09 -3.80 -1.90
C LEU A 39 -1.83 -4.57 -2.98
N LYS A 40 -2.64 -3.89 -3.79
CA LYS A 40 -3.39 -4.52 -4.87
C LYS A 40 -2.46 -5.18 -5.88
N VAL A 41 -1.44 -4.46 -6.36
CA VAL A 41 -0.45 -5.00 -7.32
C VAL A 41 0.25 -6.23 -6.73
N GLN A 42 0.71 -6.16 -5.48
CA GLN A 42 1.38 -7.29 -4.86
C GLN A 42 0.46 -8.51 -4.64
N ALA A 43 -0.81 -8.30 -4.29
CA ALA A 43 -1.79 -9.38 -4.24
C ALA A 43 -2.00 -10.05 -5.60
N GLU A 44 -2.04 -9.25 -6.68
CA GLU A 44 -2.17 -9.76 -8.05
C GLU A 44 -0.93 -10.57 -8.48
N GLU A 45 0.25 -10.24 -7.97
CA GLU A 45 1.49 -11.01 -8.11
C GLU A 45 1.53 -12.27 -7.22
N GLY A 46 0.51 -12.50 -6.39
CA GLY A 46 0.40 -13.67 -5.52
C GLY A 46 1.10 -13.53 -4.17
N GLU A 47 1.54 -12.32 -3.80
CA GLU A 47 2.05 -12.09 -2.45
C GLU A 47 0.93 -12.16 -1.40
N GLN A 48 1.22 -12.82 -0.29
CA GLN A 48 0.33 -12.85 0.87
C GLN A 48 0.32 -11.50 1.59
N ILE A 49 -0.87 -10.92 1.76
CA ILE A 49 -1.08 -9.66 2.49
C ILE A 49 -1.59 -9.94 3.89
N MET A 50 -0.94 -9.34 4.90
CA MET A 50 -1.32 -9.48 6.31
C MET A 50 -1.67 -8.12 6.94
N GLY A 51 -2.92 -8.01 7.41
CA GLY A 51 -3.42 -6.88 8.19
C GLY A 51 -3.59 -7.23 9.67
N LEU A 52 -3.43 -6.24 10.53
CA LEU A 52 -3.71 -6.32 11.97
C LEU A 52 -4.62 -5.16 12.34
N GLY A 53 -5.62 -5.41 13.18
CA GLY A 53 -6.58 -4.40 13.63
C GLY A 53 -7.48 -4.93 14.75
N THR A 54 -8.26 -4.03 15.32
CA THR A 54 -9.29 -4.36 16.32
C THR A 54 -10.63 -4.47 15.61
N ILE A 55 -11.39 -5.52 15.90
CA ILE A 55 -12.74 -5.70 15.38
C ILE A 55 -13.68 -4.75 16.12
N GLU A 56 -14.42 -3.93 15.38
CA GLU A 56 -15.48 -3.05 15.88
C GLU A 56 -16.82 -3.52 15.28
N VAL A 57 -17.82 -3.72 16.13
CA VAL A 57 -19.17 -4.16 15.71
C VAL A 57 -20.09 -2.94 15.73
N LEU A 58 -20.62 -2.59 14.55
CA LEU A 58 -21.56 -1.48 14.33
C LEU A 58 -23.01 -1.90 14.51
#